data_AF-W7YIQ0-F1
#
_entry.id   AF-W7YIQ0-F1
#
_cell.length_a   1.000
_cell.length_b   1.000
_cell.length_c   1.000
_cell.angle_alpha   90.00
_cell.angle_beta   90.00
_cell.angle_gamma   90.00
#
_symmetry.space_group_name_H-M   'P 1'
#
loop_
_entity.id
_entity.type
_entity.pdbx_description
1 polymer ?
#
loop_
_entity_poly.entity_id
_entity_poly.type
_entity_poly.pdbx_seq_one_letter_code
_entity_poly.pdbx_strand_id
1 'polypeptide(L)'
;MNTKTKKSFTLGMAVIGSYLFYKQDAGINIFIFTIISAFALMYLHKQKGYKTLSLAILPSLLSSIFIVWYPQLFTRTIWVLGYLLMWSRMLPTPYPIVTLFQGLVSICESPIRLLKKGEIQPKTKATGQHKNIIYIITTTIVLVFILLYIKSNPVFSKLFSNIDLSFIEFGFLMTIIGLYLLLNGLVTINANKKIQGLNSIKSTITKTTITQRDQQEYLIAKLSIGTIGIILFIANITDLIVIITGKLLEGITYSEYVHQGFNTLIFTLGLAIAIIIYFFRGQLNFHHHLKVIKRSGSFWILQNILLALITATKTCSM
;
A
#
# COMPACT_ATOMS: atom_id res chain seq x y z
N MET A 1 17.57 16.27 10.97
CA MET A 1 16.49 17.28 10.87
C MET A 1 15.59 17.21 12.11
N ASN A 2 15.17 18.34 12.67
CA ASN A 2 14.42 18.41 13.93
C ASN A 2 13.02 17.78 13.79
N THR A 3 12.52 17.14 14.84
CA THR A 3 11.18 16.52 14.89
C THR A 3 10.07 17.55 14.68
N LYS A 4 10.28 18.81 15.09
CA LYS A 4 9.34 19.92 14.90
C LYS A 4 9.14 20.25 13.41
N THR A 5 10.22 20.30 12.63
CA THR A 5 10.16 20.53 11.17
C THR A 5 9.43 19.42 10.43
N LYS A 6 9.62 18.15 10.81
CA LYS A 6 8.89 17.02 10.23
C LYS A 6 7.38 17.14 10.44
N LYS A 7 6.95 17.45 11.67
CA LYS A 7 5.52 17.62 12.01
C LYS A 7 4.87 18.79 11.26
N SER A 8 5.55 19.93 11.17
CA SER A 8 5.05 21.09 10.42
C SER A 8 4.87 20.75 8.94
N PHE A 9 5.81 19.99 8.38
CA PHE A 9 5.75 19.52 7.00
C PHE A 9 4.56 18.57 6.79
N THR A 10 4.39 17.59 7.68
CA THR A 10 3.25 16.67 7.67
C THR A 10 1.91 17.39 7.75
N LEU A 11 1.80 18.41 8.61
CA LEU A 11 0.58 19.21 8.73
C LEU A 11 0.28 19.96 7.42
N GLY A 12 1.28 20.61 6.81
CA GLY A 12 1.11 21.27 5.52
C GLY A 12 0.64 20.31 4.43
N MET A 13 1.26 19.13 4.33
CA MET A 13 0.82 18.09 3.39
C MET A 13 -0.61 17.61 3.66
N ALA A 14 -1.00 17.47 4.92
CA ALA A 14 -2.35 17.03 5.28
C ALA A 14 -3.41 18.06 4.86
N VAL A 15 -3.14 19.35 5.06
CA VAL A 15 -4.04 20.44 4.62
C VAL A 15 -4.15 20.47 3.10
N ILE A 16 -3.03 20.39 2.38
CA ILE A 16 -3.02 20.36 0.91
C ILE A 16 -3.75 19.10 0.40
N GLY A 17 -3.48 17.94 0.98
CA GLY A 17 -4.15 16.69 0.62
C GLY A 17 -5.65 16.75 0.87
N SER A 18 -6.08 17.33 1.99
CA SER A 18 -7.51 17.53 2.27
C SER A 18 -8.17 18.42 1.23
N TYR A 19 -7.51 19.50 0.81
CA TYR A 19 -8.02 20.35 -0.27
C TYR A 19 -8.15 19.60 -1.60
N LEU A 20 -7.17 18.74 -1.91
CA LEU A 20 -7.16 17.95 -3.15
C LEU A 20 -8.16 16.79 -3.17
N PHE A 21 -8.49 16.18 -2.02
CA PHE A 21 -9.30 14.96 -1.97
C PHE A 21 -10.69 15.12 -1.36
N TYR A 22 -10.96 16.21 -0.63
CA TYR A 22 -12.27 16.38 -0.01
C TYR A 22 -13.35 16.70 -1.04
N LYS A 23 -14.33 15.80 -1.18
CA LYS A 23 -15.42 15.87 -2.19
C LYS A 23 -14.93 15.96 -3.64
N GLN A 24 -13.68 15.61 -3.89
CA GLN A 24 -13.07 15.63 -5.21
C GLN A 24 -12.65 14.22 -5.60
N ASP A 25 -12.74 13.93 -6.90
CA ASP A 25 -12.27 12.65 -7.42
C ASP A 25 -10.75 12.54 -7.39
N ALA A 26 -10.29 11.30 -7.32
CA ALA A 26 -8.88 10.99 -7.13
C ALA A 26 -8.00 11.37 -8.33
N GLY A 27 -8.55 11.48 -9.55
CA GLY A 27 -7.85 11.58 -10.84
C GLY A 27 -6.55 12.41 -10.85
N ILE A 28 -6.62 13.69 -11.24
CA ILE A 28 -5.43 14.56 -11.30
C ILE A 28 -4.89 14.93 -9.91
N ASN A 29 -5.76 14.87 -8.90
CA ASN A 29 -5.43 15.19 -7.52
C ASN A 29 -4.37 14.24 -6.94
N ILE A 30 -4.43 12.94 -7.28
CA ILE A 30 -3.40 11.96 -6.92
C ILE A 30 -2.05 12.34 -7.54
N PHE A 31 -2.02 12.75 -8.81
CA PHE A 31 -0.79 13.13 -9.50
C PHE A 31 -0.13 14.35 -8.83
N ILE A 32 -0.91 15.42 -8.61
CA ILE A 32 -0.44 16.64 -7.93
C ILE A 32 0.08 16.30 -6.52
N PHE A 33 -0.69 15.52 -5.76
CA PHE A 33 -0.30 15.13 -4.40
C PHE A 33 0.99 14.30 -4.37
N THR A 34 1.19 13.42 -5.36
CA THR A 34 2.40 12.61 -5.50
C THR A 34 3.63 13.46 -5.78
N ILE A 35 3.52 14.47 -6.66
CA ILE A 35 4.61 15.42 -6.93
C ILE A 35 5.01 16.17 -5.67
N ILE A 36 4.03 16.72 -4.94
CA ILE A 36 4.28 17.46 -3.69
C ILE A 36 4.97 16.54 -2.66
N SER A 37 4.52 15.29 -2.57
CA SER A 37 5.11 14.28 -1.69
C SER A 37 6.51 13.85 -2.11
N ALA A 38 6.82 13.84 -3.41
CA ALA A 38 8.16 13.58 -3.91
C ALA A 38 9.13 14.72 -3.54
N PHE A 39 8.73 15.98 -3.74
CA PHE A 39 9.51 17.14 -3.31
C PHE A 39 9.71 17.16 -1.80
N ALA A 40 8.67 16.82 -1.04
CA ALA A 40 8.75 16.62 0.41
C ALA A 40 9.83 15.62 0.80
N LEU A 41 9.80 14.44 0.18
CA LEU A 41 10.74 13.37 0.43
C LEU A 41 12.18 13.82 0.13
N MET A 42 12.38 14.48 -1.01
CA MET A 42 13.68 15.04 -1.42
C MET A 42 14.20 16.08 -0.42
N TYR A 43 13.34 16.98 0.04
CA TYR A 43 13.70 18.00 1.02
C TYR A 43 14.04 17.40 2.40
N LEU A 44 13.26 16.42 2.85
CA LEU A 44 13.44 15.77 4.15
C LEU A 44 14.65 14.83 4.20
N HIS A 45 15.02 14.23 3.06
CA HIS A 45 16.07 13.23 2.95
C HIS A 45 17.20 13.64 1.99
N LYS A 46 17.54 14.94 1.93
CA LYS A 46 18.64 15.49 1.09
C LYS A 46 19.98 14.76 1.24
N GLN A 47 20.21 14.11 2.38
CA GLN A 47 21.43 13.34 2.66
C GLN A 47 21.49 11.98 1.94
N LYS A 48 20.38 11.49 1.39
CA LYS A 48 20.34 10.23 0.64
C LYS A 48 20.77 10.49 -0.81
N GLY A 49 21.48 9.52 -1.39
CA GLY A 49 21.94 9.62 -2.77
C GLY A 49 20.79 9.66 -3.78
N TYR A 50 21.00 10.36 -4.89
CA TYR A 50 19.98 10.56 -5.94
C TYR A 50 19.38 9.25 -6.45
N LYS A 51 20.17 8.16 -6.57
CA LYS A 51 19.70 6.84 -7.01
C LYS A 51 18.66 6.23 -6.06
N THR A 52 18.80 6.43 -4.76
CA THR A 52 17.85 5.91 -3.77
C THR A 52 16.55 6.69 -3.81
N LEU A 53 16.62 8.00 -3.97
CA LEU A 53 15.44 8.86 -4.12
C LEU A 53 14.72 8.59 -5.44
N SER A 54 15.44 8.48 -6.56
CA SER A 54 14.83 8.23 -7.87
C SER A 54 14.13 6.87 -7.91
N LEU A 55 14.77 5.81 -7.39
CA LEU A 55 14.18 4.47 -7.30
C LEU A 55 12.90 4.44 -6.43
N ALA A 56 12.81 5.30 -5.43
CA ALA A 56 11.63 5.42 -4.58
C ALA A 56 10.50 6.22 -5.24
N ILE A 57 10.84 7.32 -5.91
CA ILE A 57 9.87 8.30 -6.44
C ILE A 57 9.30 7.85 -7.80
N LEU A 58 10.14 7.38 -8.72
CA LEU A 58 9.76 7.08 -10.11
C LEU A 58 8.53 6.15 -10.23
N PRO A 59 8.44 5.01 -9.49
CA PRO A 59 7.28 4.12 -9.61
C PRO A 59 5.97 4.78 -9.15
N SER A 60 6.03 5.59 -8.09
CA SER A 60 4.86 6.31 -7.56
C SER A 60 4.40 7.42 -8.50
N LEU A 61 5.33 8.14 -9.13
CA LEU A 61 5.02 9.14 -10.14
C LEU A 61 4.41 8.49 -11.39
N LEU A 62 5.03 7.43 -11.91
CA LEU A 62 4.55 6.75 -13.10
C LEU A 62 3.12 6.22 -12.89
N SER A 63 2.87 5.54 -11.75
CA SER A 63 1.53 5.06 -11.41
C SER A 63 0.51 6.20 -11.26
N SER A 64 0.91 7.36 -10.70
CA SER A 64 0.03 8.51 -10.58
C SER A 64 -0.35 9.14 -11.93
N ILE A 65 0.54 9.10 -12.93
CA ILE A 65 0.22 9.52 -14.32
C ILE A 65 -0.83 8.58 -14.93
N PHE A 66 -0.66 7.27 -14.75
CA PHE A 66 -1.60 6.29 -15.28
C PHE A 66 -3.02 6.43 -14.70
N ILE A 67 -3.15 6.89 -13.45
CA ILE A 67 -4.47 7.15 -12.84
C ILE A 67 -5.23 8.27 -13.56
N VAL A 68 -4.53 9.26 -14.11
CA VAL A 68 -5.15 10.36 -14.86
C VAL A 68 -5.88 9.83 -16.09
N TRP A 69 -5.29 8.84 -16.78
CA TRP A 69 -5.89 8.23 -17.97
C TRP A 69 -6.86 7.10 -17.64
N TYR A 70 -6.57 6.30 -16.61
CA TYR A 70 -7.36 5.11 -16.26
C TYR A 70 -7.66 5.10 -14.76
N PRO A 71 -8.69 5.82 -14.27
CA PRO A 71 -9.00 5.99 -12.85
C PRO A 71 -9.71 4.77 -12.23
N GLN A 72 -9.30 3.55 -12.59
CA GLN A 72 -9.86 2.30 -12.08
C GLN A 72 -9.37 1.96 -10.67
N LEU A 73 -10.08 1.08 -9.97
CA LEU A 73 -9.67 0.64 -8.63
C LEU A 73 -8.26 0.03 -8.62
N PHE A 74 -7.92 -0.71 -9.68
CA PHE A 74 -6.62 -1.37 -9.83
C PHE A 74 -5.45 -0.37 -9.93
N THR A 75 -5.58 0.71 -10.70
CA THR A 75 -4.52 1.73 -10.78
C THR A 75 -4.37 2.48 -9.47
N ARG A 76 -5.49 2.74 -8.76
CA ARG A 76 -5.47 3.32 -7.40
C ARG A 76 -4.73 2.44 -6.40
N THR A 77 -4.94 1.12 -6.41
CA THR A 77 -4.23 0.21 -5.48
C THR A 77 -2.73 0.14 -5.77
N ILE A 78 -2.33 0.10 -7.04
CA ILE A 78 -0.93 0.17 -7.45
C ILE A 78 -0.29 1.45 -6.93
N TRP A 79 -0.96 2.59 -7.09
CA TRP A 79 -0.45 3.87 -6.59
C TRP A 79 -0.31 3.88 -5.07
N VAL A 80 -1.29 3.36 -4.30
CA VAL A 80 -1.18 3.28 -2.84
C VAL A 80 0.05 2.46 -2.43
N LEU A 81 0.28 1.31 -3.07
CA LEU A 81 1.47 0.48 -2.81
C LEU A 81 2.78 1.21 -3.16
N GLY A 82 2.81 1.89 -4.32
CA GLY A 82 3.94 2.71 -4.75
C GLY A 82 4.23 3.87 -3.81
N TYR A 83 3.18 4.55 -3.33
CA TYR A 83 3.28 5.66 -2.39
C TYR A 83 3.81 5.22 -1.03
N LEU A 84 3.35 4.06 -0.53
CA LEU A 84 3.88 3.45 0.70
C LEU A 84 5.36 3.09 0.56
N LEU A 85 5.76 2.50 -0.57
CA LEU A 85 7.16 2.19 -0.88
C LEU A 85 8.01 3.45 -0.92
N MET A 86 7.54 4.51 -1.58
CA MET A 86 8.26 5.78 -1.71
C MET A 86 8.73 6.31 -0.34
N TRP A 87 7.82 6.37 0.62
CA TRP A 87 8.13 6.82 1.98
C TRP A 87 8.96 5.80 2.78
N SER A 88 8.62 4.52 2.67
CA SER A 88 9.23 3.47 3.49
C SER A 88 10.66 3.11 3.06
N ARG A 89 11.01 3.36 1.80
CA ARG A 89 12.36 3.13 1.26
C ARG A 89 13.44 4.00 1.92
N MET A 90 13.05 5.05 2.64
CA MET A 90 13.98 5.91 3.37
C MET A 90 14.65 5.19 4.55
N LEU A 91 14.09 4.06 4.98
CA LEU A 91 14.69 3.19 5.97
C LEU A 91 15.88 2.40 5.41
N PRO A 92 16.93 2.17 6.21
CA PRO A 92 18.08 1.37 5.82
C PRO A 92 17.73 -0.13 5.93
N THR A 93 16.95 -0.64 4.97
CA THR A 93 16.61 -2.06 4.89
C THR A 93 16.94 -2.61 3.51
N PRO A 94 17.49 -3.83 3.41
CA PRO A 94 17.91 -4.42 2.14
C PRO A 94 16.73 -4.89 1.27
N TYR A 95 15.61 -5.31 1.87
CA TYR A 95 14.49 -5.93 1.15
C TYR A 95 13.28 -5.00 0.98
N PRO A 96 12.79 -4.78 -0.26
CA PRO A 96 11.62 -3.94 -0.53
C PRO A 96 10.32 -4.41 0.13
N ILE A 97 10.10 -5.73 0.22
CA ILE A 97 8.89 -6.27 0.87
C ILE A 97 8.82 -5.89 2.35
N VAL A 98 9.97 -5.89 3.04
CA VAL A 98 10.06 -5.49 4.45
C VAL A 98 9.80 -4.00 4.60
N THR A 99 10.23 -3.17 3.63
CA THR A 99 9.89 -1.75 3.63
C THR A 99 8.38 -1.51 3.52
N LEU A 100 7.69 -2.26 2.66
CA LEU A 100 6.22 -2.16 2.51
C LEU A 100 5.50 -2.41 3.82
N PHE A 101 5.79 -3.55 4.48
CA PHE A 101 5.18 -3.88 5.76
C PHE A 101 5.51 -2.86 6.85
N GLN A 102 6.73 -2.33 6.83
CA GLN A 102 7.12 -1.29 7.77
C GLN A 102 6.34 0.00 7.57
N GLY A 103 6.01 0.37 6.32
CA GLY A 103 5.14 1.51 6.02
C GLY A 103 3.74 1.35 6.61
N LEU A 104 3.12 0.20 6.36
CA LEU A 104 1.79 -0.14 6.90
C LEU A 104 1.76 -0.10 8.43
N VAL A 105 2.73 -0.76 9.06
CA VAL A 105 2.84 -0.79 10.53
C VAL A 105 3.05 0.61 11.10
N SER A 106 3.78 1.48 10.40
CA SER A 106 4.03 2.83 10.88
C SER A 106 2.81 3.74 10.77
N ILE A 107 1.93 3.52 9.79
CA ILE A 107 0.62 4.18 9.72
C ILE A 107 -0.23 3.75 10.92
N CYS A 108 -0.32 2.44 11.20
CA CYS A 108 -1.11 1.92 12.32
C CYS A 108 -0.55 2.33 13.70
N GLU A 109 0.77 2.43 13.83
CA GLU A 109 1.41 2.87 15.07
C GLU A 109 1.31 4.39 15.29
N SER A 110 1.08 5.19 14.24
CA SER A 110 1.10 6.66 14.32
C SER A 110 0.12 7.22 15.37
N PRO A 111 -1.17 6.84 15.39
CA PRO A 111 -2.10 7.31 16.42
C PRO A 111 -1.67 6.89 17.83
N ILE A 112 -1.29 5.62 18.00
CA ILE A 112 -0.86 5.06 19.29
C ILE A 112 0.38 5.79 19.80
N ARG A 113 1.32 6.13 18.92
CA ARG A 113 2.55 6.83 19.25
C ARG A 113 2.28 8.27 19.67
N LEU A 114 1.35 8.96 19.02
CA LEU A 114 0.95 10.31 19.41
C LEU A 114 0.29 10.33 20.79
N LEU A 115 -0.51 9.30 21.10
CA LEU A 115 -1.13 9.13 22.42
C LEU A 115 -0.11 8.76 23.51
N LYS A 116 0.76 7.77 23.29
CA LYS A 116 1.76 7.31 24.26
C LYS A 116 2.87 8.32 24.57
N LYS A 117 3.18 9.23 23.64
CA LYS A 117 4.20 10.26 23.87
C LYS A 117 3.80 11.30 24.93
N GLY A 118 2.54 11.26 25.39
CA GLY A 118 2.08 11.98 26.58
C GLY A 118 2.56 11.38 27.90
N GLU A 119 2.99 10.11 27.93
CA GLU A 119 3.27 9.39 29.19
C GLU A 119 4.77 9.14 29.45
N ILE A 120 5.64 9.20 28.43
CA ILE A 120 7.06 8.81 28.56
C ILE A 120 7.98 9.95 28.10
N GLN A 121 8.07 11.01 28.91
CA GLN A 121 9.26 11.84 29.00
C GLN A 121 9.50 12.17 30.48
N PRO A 122 10.62 11.76 31.09
CA PRO A 122 11.00 12.31 32.39
C PRO A 122 11.18 13.82 32.22
N LYS A 123 10.47 14.58 33.06
CA LYS A 123 10.39 16.04 33.04
C LYS A 123 11.80 16.64 33.09
N THR A 124 12.31 17.12 31.96
CA THR A 124 13.25 18.26 31.98
C THR A 124 12.42 19.53 32.02
N LYS A 125 12.72 20.38 33.01
CA LYS A 125 12.00 21.62 33.30
C LYS A 125 11.95 22.52 32.06
N ALA A 126 10.78 22.58 31.42
CA ALA A 126 10.42 23.63 30.50
C ALA A 126 9.03 24.13 30.89
N THR A 127 9.03 25.11 31.79
CA THR A 127 7.89 25.95 32.15
C THR A 127 7.34 26.63 30.90
N GLY A 128 6.06 26.41 30.59
CA GLY A 128 5.27 27.31 29.73
C GLY A 128 4.41 26.72 28.61
N GLN A 129 4.60 25.46 28.17
CA GLN A 129 3.89 24.96 26.95
C GLN A 129 2.74 23.96 27.17
N HIS A 130 2.58 23.38 28.37
CA HIS A 130 1.49 22.43 28.61
C HIS A 130 0.11 23.09 28.74
N LYS A 131 0.03 24.38 29.09
CA LYS A 131 -1.24 25.12 29.14
C LYS A 131 -1.89 25.22 27.76
N ASN A 132 -1.11 25.55 26.72
CA ASN A 132 -1.64 25.75 25.36
C ASN A 132 -2.18 24.46 24.72
N ILE A 133 -1.60 23.29 25.00
CA ILE A 133 -2.09 22.02 24.44
C ILE A 133 -3.45 21.65 25.06
N ILE A 134 -3.60 21.86 26.37
CA ILE A 134 -4.88 21.62 27.06
C ILE A 134 -5.94 22.60 26.53
N TYR A 135 -5.62 23.89 26.38
CA TYR A 135 -6.55 24.85 25.77
C TYR A 135 -6.92 24.46 24.34
N ILE A 136 -5.98 24.04 23.49
CA ILE A 136 -6.28 23.62 22.12
C ILE A 136 -7.20 22.39 22.08
N ILE A 137 -6.94 21.38 22.91
CA ILE A 137 -7.77 20.18 22.98
C ILE A 137 -9.18 20.53 23.48
N THR A 138 -9.28 21.28 24.58
CA THR A 138 -10.57 21.73 25.15
C THR A 138 -11.34 22.60 24.17
N THR A 139 -10.69 23.57 23.51
CA THR A 139 -11.32 24.40 22.49
C THR A 139 -11.78 23.57 21.30
N THR A 140 -10.99 22.59 20.83
CA THR A 140 -11.38 21.70 19.72
C THR A 140 -12.61 20.86 20.09
N ILE A 141 -12.66 20.30 21.31
CA ILE A 141 -13.82 19.53 21.79
C ILE A 141 -15.06 20.43 21.84
N VAL A 142 -14.96 21.63 22.44
CA VAL A 142 -16.07 22.58 22.53
C VAL A 142 -16.57 22.97 21.13
N LEU A 143 -15.65 23.23 20.19
CA LEU A 143 -15.99 23.61 18.81
C LEU A 143 -16.70 22.47 18.06
N VAL A 144 -16.26 21.22 18.24
CA VAL A 144 -16.95 20.04 17.69
C VAL A 144 -18.37 19.91 18.26
N PHE A 145 -18.57 20.09 19.57
CA PHE A 145 -19.89 20.02 20.19
C PHE A 145 -20.83 21.14 19.69
N ILE A 146 -20.31 22.36 19.50
CA ILE A 146 -21.08 23.47 18.93
C ILE A 146 -21.52 23.13 17.49
N LEU A 147 -20.61 22.62 16.64
CA LEU A 147 -20.95 22.23 15.27
C LEU A 147 -21.98 21.09 15.21
N LEU A 148 -21.93 20.13 16.13
CA LEU A 148 -22.94 19.08 16.26
C LEU A 148 -24.30 19.65 16.67
N TYR A 149 -24.33 20.56 17.65
CA TYR A 149 -25.57 21.19 18.12
C TYR A 149 -26.25 22.07 17.06
N ILE A 150 -25.48 22.79 16.24
CA ILE A 150 -26.00 23.55 15.09
C ILE A 150 -26.74 22.61 14.12
N LYS A 151 -26.21 21.41 13.88
CA LYS A 151 -26.85 20.43 12.97
C LYS A 151 -28.04 19.71 13.60
N SER A 152 -28.05 19.50 14.91
CA SER A 152 -29.09 18.70 15.58
C SER A 152 -30.26 19.51 16.12
N ASN A 153 -30.14 20.84 16.29
CA ASN A 153 -31.19 21.66 16.89
C ASN A 153 -31.55 22.91 16.04
N PRO A 154 -32.82 23.03 15.57
CA PRO A 154 -33.24 24.11 14.69
C PRO A 154 -33.27 25.50 15.35
N VAL A 155 -33.40 25.59 16.67
CA VAL A 155 -33.35 26.87 17.41
C VAL A 155 -31.91 27.38 17.50
N PHE A 156 -30.96 26.47 17.74
CA PHE A 156 -29.53 26.79 17.75
C PHE A 156 -29.01 27.16 16.36
N SER A 157 -29.49 26.47 15.32
CA SER A 157 -29.19 26.79 13.93
C SER A 157 -29.57 28.23 13.54
N LYS A 158 -30.73 28.73 14.00
CA LYS A 158 -31.18 30.11 13.75
C LYS A 158 -30.32 31.19 14.42
N LEU A 159 -29.68 30.91 15.56
CA LEU A 159 -28.80 31.88 16.24
C LEU A 159 -27.46 32.07 15.50
N PHE A 160 -27.03 31.05 14.77
CA PHE A 160 -25.75 31.02 14.05
C PHE A 160 -25.92 31.08 12.52
N SER A 161 -27.13 31.31 12.02
CA SER A 161 -27.44 31.39 10.58
C SER A 161 -26.71 32.53 9.85
N ASN A 162 -26.25 33.53 10.60
CA ASN A 162 -25.48 34.67 10.07
C ASN A 162 -23.97 34.39 10.02
N ILE A 163 -23.50 33.29 10.62
CA ILE A 163 -22.10 32.85 10.56
C ILE A 163 -22.00 31.72 9.54
N ASP A 164 -21.53 32.05 8.34
CA ASP A 164 -21.31 31.05 7.29
C ASP A 164 -20.07 30.20 7.61
N LEU A 165 -20.28 29.09 8.30
CA LEU A 165 -19.27 28.07 8.60
C LEU A 165 -19.25 26.95 7.54
N SER A 166 -19.84 27.15 6.36
CA SER A 166 -19.79 26.18 5.26
C SER A 166 -18.35 25.83 4.86
N PHE A 167 -17.38 26.70 5.13
CA PHE A 167 -15.96 26.46 4.89
C PHE A 167 -15.30 25.45 5.86
N ILE A 168 -15.87 25.22 7.05
CA ILE A 168 -15.43 24.20 8.02
C ILE A 168 -16.46 23.08 8.05
N GLU A 169 -16.62 22.41 6.91
CA GLU A 169 -17.42 21.22 6.88
C GLU A 169 -16.73 20.15 7.77
N PHE A 170 -17.44 19.58 8.73
CA PHE A 170 -16.87 18.58 9.66
C PHE A 170 -16.13 17.45 8.94
N GLY A 171 -16.61 17.07 7.75
CA GLY A 171 -15.93 16.11 6.88
C GLY A 171 -14.53 16.57 6.46
N PHE A 172 -14.33 17.85 6.13
CA PHE A 172 -13.04 18.41 5.75
C PHE A 172 -12.04 18.31 6.92
N LEU A 173 -12.44 18.68 8.14
CA LEU A 173 -11.61 18.53 9.34
C LEU A 173 -11.21 17.06 9.58
N MET A 174 -12.15 16.13 9.41
CA MET A 174 -11.87 14.70 9.55
C MET A 174 -10.88 14.20 8.50
N THR A 175 -10.93 14.72 7.27
CA THR A 175 -9.90 14.41 6.27
C THR A 175 -8.53 14.94 6.67
N ILE A 176 -8.44 16.15 7.26
CA ILE A 176 -7.16 16.73 7.71
C ILE A 176 -6.57 15.85 8.82
N ILE A 177 -7.38 15.48 9.80
CA ILE A 177 -6.95 14.63 10.92
C ILE A 177 -6.52 13.26 10.40
N GLY A 178 -7.31 12.63 9.53
CA GLY A 178 -7.00 11.33 8.94
C GLY A 178 -5.70 11.33 8.13
N LEU A 179 -5.55 12.31 7.22
CA LEU A 179 -4.34 12.46 6.41
C LEU A 179 -3.13 12.81 7.27
N TYR A 180 -3.28 13.65 8.29
CA TYR A 180 -2.20 13.96 9.21
C TYR A 180 -1.72 12.72 9.97
N LEU A 181 -2.64 11.90 10.49
CA LEU A 181 -2.28 10.65 11.19
C LEU A 181 -1.53 9.69 10.27
N LEU A 182 -2.02 9.50 9.05
CA LEU A 182 -1.41 8.65 8.04
C LEU A 182 -0.01 9.14 7.67
N LEU A 183 0.10 10.41 7.24
CA LEU A 183 1.36 11.00 6.79
C LEU A 183 2.38 11.12 7.93
N ASN A 184 1.94 11.35 9.17
CA ASN A 184 2.83 11.40 10.33
C ASN A 184 3.51 10.04 10.55
N GLY A 185 2.79 8.93 10.33
CA GLY A 185 3.36 7.58 10.38
C GLY A 185 4.46 7.36 9.34
N LEU A 186 4.23 7.85 8.12
CA LEU A 186 5.17 7.71 7.00
C LEU A 186 6.39 8.65 7.11
N VAL A 187 6.19 9.91 7.51
CA VAL A 187 7.27 10.92 7.63
C VAL A 187 8.17 10.65 8.85
N THR A 188 7.58 10.12 9.93
CA THR A 188 8.30 9.76 11.17
C THR A 188 8.53 8.26 11.30
N ILE A 189 8.64 7.58 10.15
CA ILE A 189 8.86 6.14 10.10
C ILE A 189 10.07 5.77 10.95
N ASN A 190 9.81 4.98 11.99
CA ASN A 190 10.85 4.44 12.87
C ASN A 190 10.89 2.95 12.58
N ALA A 191 12.09 2.41 12.45
CA ALA A 191 12.22 1.00 12.18
C ALA A 191 11.74 0.19 13.40
N ASN A 192 10.73 -0.65 13.19
CA ASN A 192 10.26 -1.52 14.26
C ASN A 192 11.28 -2.66 14.42
N LYS A 193 11.82 -2.82 15.65
CA LYS A 193 12.84 -3.83 15.95
C LYS A 193 12.38 -5.25 15.59
N LYS A 194 11.09 -5.58 15.74
CA LYS A 194 10.53 -6.90 15.38
C LYS A 194 10.58 -7.15 13.87
N ILE A 195 10.25 -6.13 13.07
CA ILE A 195 10.24 -6.22 11.60
C ILE A 195 11.67 -6.18 11.05
N GLN A 196 12.56 -5.40 11.67
CA GLN A 196 13.99 -5.44 11.35
C GLN A 196 14.64 -6.78 11.69
N GLY A 197 14.12 -7.53 12.68
CA GLY A 197 14.54 -8.90 12.95
C GLY A 197 14.34 -9.85 11.75
N LEU A 198 13.39 -9.54 10.86
CA LEU A 198 13.22 -10.26 9.59
C LEU A 198 14.34 -9.98 8.58
N ASN A 199 15.05 -8.84 8.72
CA ASN A 199 16.24 -8.51 7.93
C ASN A 199 17.53 -9.13 8.49
N SER A 200 17.55 -9.53 9.76
CA SER A 200 18.71 -10.17 10.41
C SER A 200 18.72 -11.69 10.26
N ILE A 201 17.93 -12.26 9.34
CA ILE A 201 18.11 -13.65 8.92
C ILE A 201 19.47 -13.70 8.21
N LYS A 202 20.52 -13.93 9.01
CA LYS A 202 21.88 -14.15 8.57
C LYS A 202 21.82 -15.20 7.47
N SER A 203 22.20 -14.84 6.26
CA SER A 203 22.40 -15.78 5.15
C SER A 203 23.66 -16.62 5.35
N THR A 204 24.03 -16.93 6.60
CA THR A 204 25.01 -17.98 6.87
C THR A 204 24.30 -19.27 6.47
N ILE A 205 24.63 -19.77 5.28
CA ILE A 205 24.26 -21.10 4.82
C ILE A 205 25.02 -22.08 5.73
N THR A 206 24.55 -22.23 6.95
CA THR A 206 24.89 -23.41 7.75
C THR A 206 24.16 -24.53 7.04
N LYS A 207 24.90 -25.45 6.42
CA LYS A 207 24.35 -26.75 5.99
C LYS A 207 23.71 -27.38 7.23
N THR A 208 22.42 -27.12 7.39
CA THR A 208 21.63 -27.57 8.51
C THR A 208 21.01 -28.88 8.03
N THR A 209 21.17 -29.91 8.83
CA THR A 209 20.61 -31.24 8.58
C THR A 209 19.13 -31.09 8.33
N ILE A 210 18.64 -31.60 7.19
CA ILE A 210 17.23 -31.51 6.78
C ILE A 210 16.36 -32.02 7.94
N THR A 211 15.45 -31.17 8.43
CA THR A 211 14.53 -31.50 9.52
C THR A 211 13.20 -32.02 8.99
N GLN A 212 12.41 -32.70 9.83
CA GLN A 212 11.05 -33.16 9.46
C GLN A 212 10.12 -32.00 9.06
N ARG A 213 10.37 -30.78 9.59
CA ARG A 213 9.65 -29.57 9.22
C ARG A 213 9.89 -29.17 7.75
N ASP A 214 11.11 -29.34 7.26
CA ASP A 214 11.47 -29.03 5.87
C ASP A 214 10.76 -29.98 4.88
N GLN A 215 10.52 -31.23 5.28
CA GLN A 215 9.76 -32.20 4.50
C GLN A 215 8.27 -31.82 4.41
N GLN A 216 7.69 -31.30 5.49
CA GLN A 216 6.31 -30.81 5.50
C GLN A 216 6.19 -29.54 4.65
N GLU A 217 7.12 -28.59 4.79
CA GLU A 217 7.15 -27.37 3.95
C GLU A 217 7.33 -27.71 2.46
N TYR A 218 8.14 -28.72 2.13
CA TYR A 218 8.27 -29.26 0.77
C TYR A 218 6.98 -29.89 0.24
N LEU A 219 6.28 -30.68 1.05
CA LEU A 219 5.01 -31.30 0.65
C LEU A 219 3.94 -30.24 0.39
N ILE A 220 3.84 -29.23 1.25
CA ILE A 220 2.92 -28.10 1.09
C ILE A 220 3.27 -27.32 -0.18
N ALA A 221 4.55 -26.99 -0.40
CA ALA A 221 5.00 -26.31 -1.61
C ALA A 221 4.64 -27.09 -2.88
N LYS A 222 4.90 -28.41 -2.89
CA LYS A 222 4.58 -29.29 -4.02
C LYS A 222 3.08 -29.34 -4.29
N LEU A 223 2.26 -29.48 -3.24
CA LEU A 223 0.80 -29.47 -3.36
C LEU A 223 0.29 -28.13 -3.88
N SER A 224 0.72 -27.01 -3.30
CA SER A 224 0.28 -25.67 -3.73
C SER A 224 0.65 -25.37 -5.18
N ILE A 225 1.89 -25.65 -5.59
CA ILE A 225 2.33 -25.45 -6.99
C ILE A 225 1.56 -26.37 -7.93
N GLY A 226 1.33 -27.63 -7.53
CA GLY A 226 0.54 -28.59 -8.29
C GLY A 226 -0.91 -28.15 -8.49
N THR A 227 -1.61 -27.79 -7.40
CA THR A 227 -3.01 -27.34 -7.43
C THR A 227 -3.17 -26.09 -8.29
N ILE A 228 -2.29 -25.09 -8.13
CA ILE A 228 -2.35 -23.86 -8.92
C ILE A 228 -2.06 -24.15 -10.40
N GLY A 229 -1.06 -25.00 -10.69
CA GLY A 229 -0.75 -25.41 -12.06
C GLY A 229 -1.90 -26.14 -12.74
N ILE A 230 -2.67 -26.96 -12.01
CA ILE A 230 -3.87 -27.64 -12.53
C ILE A 230 -4.98 -26.64 -12.83
N ILE A 231 -5.26 -25.71 -11.91
CA ILE A 231 -6.26 -24.66 -12.14
C ILE A 231 -5.90 -23.83 -13.38
N LEU A 232 -4.63 -23.47 -13.51
CA LEU A 232 -4.14 -22.66 -14.63
C LEU A 232 -4.14 -23.44 -15.96
N PHE A 233 -3.93 -24.76 -15.91
CA PHE A 233 -4.09 -25.64 -17.06
C PHE A 233 -5.54 -25.72 -17.54
N ILE A 234 -6.48 -25.90 -16.61
CA ILE A 234 -7.91 -25.92 -16.90
C ILE A 234 -8.33 -24.59 -17.52
N ALA A 235 -7.89 -23.45 -16.95
CA ALA A 235 -8.17 -22.13 -17.50
C ALA A 235 -7.66 -21.96 -18.95
N ASN A 236 -6.43 -22.39 -19.23
CA ASN A 236 -5.88 -22.37 -20.60
C ASN A 236 -6.69 -23.25 -21.57
N ILE A 237 -7.15 -24.42 -21.13
CA ILE A 237 -8.00 -25.30 -21.96
C ILE A 237 -9.34 -24.64 -22.25
N THR A 238 -10.00 -24.08 -21.22
CA THR A 238 -11.27 -23.36 -21.39
C THR A 238 -11.12 -22.21 -22.37
N ASP A 239 -10.03 -21.44 -22.26
CA ASP A 239 -9.75 -20.34 -23.17
C ASP A 239 -9.50 -20.80 -24.62
N LEU A 240 -8.79 -21.93 -24.79
CA LEU A 240 -8.53 -22.53 -26.08
C LEU A 240 -9.82 -23.10 -26.71
N ILE A 241 -10.71 -23.69 -25.92
CA ILE A 241 -12.05 -24.11 -26.36
C ILE A 241 -12.85 -22.91 -26.85
N VAL A 242 -12.85 -21.79 -26.12
CA VAL A 242 -13.59 -20.58 -26.53
C VAL A 242 -13.04 -19.99 -27.82
N ILE A 243 -11.71 -19.96 -28.02
CA ILE A 243 -11.10 -19.52 -29.28
C ILE A 243 -11.50 -20.44 -30.45
N ILE A 244 -11.45 -21.77 -30.25
CA ILE A 244 -11.72 -22.75 -31.33
C ILE A 244 -13.21 -22.80 -31.67
N THR A 245 -14.08 -22.77 -30.66
CA THR A 245 -15.53 -22.92 -30.86
C THR A 245 -16.21 -21.61 -31.20
N GLY A 246 -15.59 -20.46 -30.88
CA GLY A 246 -16.16 -19.13 -31.06
C GLY A 246 -17.43 -18.87 -30.24
N LYS A 247 -17.85 -19.81 -29.38
CA LYS A 247 -19.08 -19.75 -28.60
C LYS A 247 -18.77 -19.30 -27.18
N LEU A 248 -19.34 -18.16 -26.78
CA LEU A 248 -19.42 -17.76 -25.39
C LEU A 248 -20.56 -18.52 -24.69
N LEU A 249 -20.46 -18.63 -23.36
CA LEU A 249 -21.59 -19.06 -22.52
C LEU A 249 -22.76 -18.10 -22.70
N GLU A 250 -23.98 -18.63 -22.77
CA GLU A 250 -25.20 -17.84 -22.94
C GLU A 250 -25.29 -16.73 -21.87
N GLY A 251 -25.44 -15.48 -22.32
CA GLY A 251 -25.60 -14.31 -21.45
C GLY A 251 -24.34 -13.52 -21.11
N ILE A 252 -23.15 -13.89 -21.62
CA ILE A 252 -21.90 -13.14 -21.39
C ILE A 252 -21.51 -12.37 -22.65
N THR A 253 -21.24 -11.06 -22.53
CA THR A 253 -20.69 -10.27 -23.64
C THR A 253 -19.20 -10.54 -23.84
N TYR A 254 -18.68 -10.43 -25.07
CA TYR A 254 -17.25 -10.59 -25.32
C TYR A 254 -16.39 -9.59 -24.52
N SER A 255 -16.89 -8.36 -24.29
CA SER A 255 -16.18 -7.35 -23.51
C SER A 255 -16.05 -7.75 -22.03
N GLU A 256 -17.13 -8.22 -21.41
CA GLU A 256 -17.10 -8.71 -20.03
C GLU A 256 -16.20 -9.94 -19.88
N TYR A 257 -16.24 -10.85 -20.85
CA TYR A 257 -15.41 -12.05 -20.85
C TYR A 257 -13.91 -11.70 -20.91
N VAL A 258 -13.50 -10.75 -21.77
CA VAL A 258 -12.10 -10.32 -21.86
C VAL A 258 -11.65 -9.56 -20.61
N HIS A 259 -12.47 -8.64 -20.10
CA HIS A 259 -12.12 -7.86 -18.91
C HIS A 259 -12.04 -8.70 -17.63
N GLN A 260 -12.98 -9.63 -17.42
CA GLN A 260 -12.92 -10.56 -16.30
C GLN A 260 -11.75 -11.55 -16.44
N GLY A 261 -11.48 -12.03 -17.66
CA GLY A 261 -10.34 -12.88 -17.96
C GLY A 261 -9.00 -12.21 -17.64
N PHE A 262 -8.82 -10.95 -18.08
CA PHE A 262 -7.61 -10.17 -17.83
C PHE A 262 -7.37 -9.90 -16.34
N ASN A 263 -8.41 -9.54 -15.59
CA ASN A 263 -8.30 -9.31 -14.15
C ASN A 263 -7.95 -10.58 -13.39
N THR A 264 -8.56 -11.71 -13.75
CA THR A 264 -8.29 -13.03 -13.16
C THR A 264 -6.87 -13.49 -13.49
N LEU A 265 -6.38 -13.20 -14.70
CA LEU A 265 -5.01 -13.49 -15.13
C LEU A 265 -3.97 -12.77 -14.25
N ILE A 266 -4.13 -11.46 -14.09
CA ILE A 266 -3.19 -10.66 -13.29
C ILE A 266 -3.21 -11.10 -11.82
N PHE A 267 -4.40 -11.37 -11.28
CA PHE A 267 -4.55 -11.82 -9.90
C PHE A 267 -3.86 -13.16 -9.65
N THR A 268 -4.06 -14.14 -10.53
CA THR A 268 -3.45 -15.48 -10.40
C THR A 268 -1.94 -15.46 -10.63
N LEU A 269 -1.44 -14.61 -11.54
CA LEU A 269 -0.01 -14.37 -11.75
C LEU A 269 0.64 -13.77 -10.50
N GLY A 270 0.01 -12.76 -9.89
CA GLY A 270 0.50 -12.14 -8.64
C GLY A 270 0.53 -13.12 -7.47
N LEU A 271 -0.53 -13.91 -7.30
CA LEU A 271 -0.61 -14.93 -6.24
C LEU A 271 0.51 -15.97 -6.38
N ALA A 272 0.79 -16.40 -7.60
CA ALA A 272 1.81 -17.40 -7.85
C ALA A 272 3.23 -16.87 -7.64
N ILE A 273 3.53 -15.63 -8.03
CA ILE A 273 4.81 -14.98 -7.70
C ILE A 273 4.99 -14.91 -6.17
N ALA A 274 3.94 -14.56 -5.43
CA ALA A 274 3.98 -14.53 -3.96
C ALA A 274 4.26 -15.91 -3.36
N ILE A 275 3.62 -16.96 -3.88
CA ILE A 275 3.82 -18.36 -3.45
C ILE A 275 5.23 -18.85 -3.77
N ILE A 276 5.75 -18.56 -4.96
CA ILE A 276 7.12 -18.91 -5.33
C ILE A 276 8.11 -18.22 -4.39
N ILE A 277 7.96 -16.91 -4.15
CA ILE A 277 8.83 -16.18 -3.21
C ILE A 277 8.72 -16.75 -1.80
N TYR A 278 7.52 -17.14 -1.36
CA TYR A 278 7.30 -17.72 -0.04
C TYR A 278 8.00 -19.08 0.13
N PHE A 279 7.83 -20.01 -0.82
CA PHE A 279 8.37 -21.37 -0.70
C PHE A 279 9.82 -21.51 -1.16
N PHE A 280 10.31 -20.66 -2.07
CA PHE A 280 11.72 -20.65 -2.46
C PHE A 280 12.59 -19.79 -1.53
N ARG A 281 12.03 -19.26 -0.44
CA ARG A 281 12.80 -18.58 0.60
C ARG A 281 13.46 -19.60 1.52
N GLY A 282 14.78 -19.55 1.66
CA GLY A 282 15.52 -20.30 2.68
C GLY A 282 16.00 -21.70 2.25
N GLN A 283 15.88 -22.69 3.15
CA GLN A 283 16.60 -23.98 3.09
C GLN A 283 16.06 -24.96 2.03
N LEU A 284 14.83 -24.75 1.53
CA LEU A 284 14.24 -25.50 0.41
C LEU A 284 15.06 -25.40 -0.88
N ASN A 285 15.84 -24.33 -1.06
CA ASN A 285 16.74 -24.16 -2.20
C ASN A 285 17.92 -25.16 -2.20
N PHE A 286 18.16 -25.88 -1.09
CA PHE A 286 19.19 -26.91 -0.92
C PHE A 286 18.60 -28.32 -0.77
N HIS A 287 17.27 -28.48 -0.93
CA HIS A 287 16.60 -29.77 -0.75
C HIS A 287 16.90 -30.74 -1.90
N HIS A 288 17.07 -32.03 -1.62
CA HIS A 288 17.49 -33.04 -2.60
C HIS A 288 16.49 -33.23 -3.77
N HIS A 289 15.23 -32.82 -3.59
CA HIS A 289 14.16 -32.86 -4.59
C HIS A 289 13.89 -31.52 -5.30
N LEU A 290 14.76 -30.52 -5.16
CA LEU A 290 14.65 -29.20 -5.80
C LEU A 290 14.40 -29.27 -7.31
N LYS A 291 14.91 -30.31 -7.99
CA LYS A 291 14.71 -30.52 -9.44
C LYS A 291 13.22 -30.61 -9.82
N VAL A 292 12.38 -31.21 -8.97
CA VAL A 292 10.93 -31.35 -9.24
C VAL A 292 10.25 -29.99 -9.15
N ILE A 293 10.51 -29.23 -8.07
CA ILE A 293 9.93 -27.89 -7.88
C ILE A 293 10.41 -26.93 -8.98
N LYS A 294 11.70 -26.95 -9.34
CA LYS A 294 12.21 -26.15 -10.46
C LYS A 294 11.53 -26.51 -11.78
N ARG A 295 11.34 -27.80 -12.08
CA ARG A 295 10.67 -28.24 -13.31
C ARG A 295 9.19 -27.84 -13.33
N SER A 296 8.48 -28.00 -12.21
CA SER A 296 7.09 -27.55 -12.07
C SER A 296 6.97 -26.03 -12.18
N GLY A 297 7.90 -25.27 -11.60
CA GLY A 297 7.96 -23.81 -11.75
C GLY A 297 8.22 -23.37 -13.20
N SER A 298 9.14 -24.02 -13.92
CA SER A 298 9.39 -23.75 -15.34
C SER A 298 8.20 -24.09 -16.23
N PHE A 299 7.53 -25.22 -15.99
CA PHE A 299 6.30 -25.59 -16.69
C PHE A 299 5.19 -24.57 -16.44
N TRP A 300 5.06 -24.11 -15.19
CA TRP A 300 4.09 -23.09 -14.81
C TRP A 300 4.36 -21.74 -15.49
N ILE A 301 5.63 -21.29 -15.58
CA ILE A 301 5.99 -20.08 -16.34
C ILE A 301 5.56 -20.21 -17.80
N LEU A 302 5.79 -21.37 -18.41
CA LEU A 302 5.36 -21.64 -19.79
C LEU A 302 3.82 -21.56 -19.94
N GLN A 303 3.06 -22.07 -18.98
CA GLN A 303 1.60 -21.93 -18.98
C GLN A 303 1.15 -20.46 -18.88
N ASN A 304 1.84 -19.62 -18.12
CA ASN A 304 1.51 -18.19 -18.04
C ASN A 304 1.86 -17.44 -19.34
N ILE A 305 2.94 -17.82 -20.01
CA ILE A 305 3.28 -17.28 -21.34
C ILE A 305 2.20 -17.64 -22.36
N LEU A 306 1.76 -18.91 -22.38
CA LEU A 306 0.67 -19.37 -23.26
C LEU A 306 -0.63 -18.60 -22.98
N LEU A 307 -0.97 -18.43 -21.71
CA LEU A 307 -2.16 -17.71 -21.29
C LEU A 307 -2.13 -16.23 -21.72
N ALA A 308 -0.96 -15.59 -21.61
CA ALA A 308 -0.76 -14.21 -22.09
C ALA A 308 -0.91 -14.11 -23.61
N LEU A 309 -0.35 -15.06 -24.37
CA LEU A 309 -0.50 -15.10 -25.83
C LEU A 309 -1.97 -15.30 -26.25
N ILE A 310 -2.68 -16.22 -25.59
CA ILE A 310 -4.10 -16.49 -25.80
C ILE A 310 -4.96 -15.25 -25.47
N THR A 311 -4.61 -14.51 -24.42
CA THR A 311 -5.31 -13.28 -24.07
C THR A 311 -5.03 -12.16 -25.10
N ALA A 312 -3.80 -12.08 -25.61
CA ALA A 312 -3.43 -11.12 -26.65
C ALA A 312 -4.16 -11.40 -27.98
N THR A 313 -4.28 -12.67 -28.39
CA THR A 313 -5.04 -13.04 -29.60
C THR A 313 -6.52 -12.71 -29.46
N LYS A 314 -7.14 -13.00 -28.30
CA LYS A 314 -8.53 -12.60 -27.99
C LYS A 314 -8.76 -11.08 -28.12
N THR A 315 -7.76 -10.28 -27.74
CA THR A 315 -7.84 -8.81 -27.79
C THR A 315 -7.72 -8.27 -29.22
N CYS A 316 -6.93 -8.91 -30.08
CA CYS A 316 -6.76 -8.51 -31.48
C CYS A 316 -7.83 -9.08 -32.44
N SER A 317 -8.59 -10.10 -32.03
CA SER A 317 -9.66 -10.70 -32.84
C SER A 317 -11.03 -10.01 -32.67
N MET A 318 -11.11 -8.97 -31.84
CA MET A 318 -12.22 -8.00 -31.77
C MET A 318 -11.97 -6.84 -32.73
#